data_AF-C2EUG8-F1
#
_entry.id   AF-C2EUG8-F1
#
_cell.length_a   1.000
_cell.length_b   1.000
_cell.length_c   1.000
_cell.angle_alpha   90.00
_cell.angle_beta   90.00
_cell.angle_gamma   90.00
#
_symmetry.space_group_name_H-M   'P 1'
#
loop_
_entity.id
_entity.type
_entity.pdbx_description
1 polymer ?
#
loop_
_entity_poly.entity_id
_entity_poly.type
_entity_poly.pdbx_seq_one_letter_code
_entity_poly.pdbx_strand_id
1 'polypeptide(L)' 'MTQFTTRTTSPFRYDIVGSFLRPQKLKEARNDFAQGKINQEQLTEVENQCITELVNKEEAAGLNAVTDGEF' A
#
# COMPACT_ATOMS: atom_id res chain seq x y z
N MET A 1 2.30 36.23 -15.22
CA MET A 1 1.51 35.09 -14.75
C MET A 1 2.44 33.89 -14.69
N THR A 2 2.56 33.23 -13.55
CA THR A 2 3.43 32.05 -13.41
C THR A 2 2.72 30.86 -14.06
N GLN A 3 3.34 30.24 -15.07
CA GLN A 3 2.81 29.08 -15.76
C GLN A 3 3.33 27.83 -15.05
N PHE A 4 2.43 26.97 -14.55
CA PHE A 4 2.80 25.69 -13.94
C PHE A 4 2.82 24.61 -15.03
N THR A 5 3.93 23.88 -15.14
CA THR A 5 4.05 22.70 -16.00
C THR A 5 3.88 21.42 -15.19
N THR A 6 3.27 20.40 -15.79
CA THR A 6 3.08 19.08 -15.16
C THR A 6 4.44 18.39 -15.00
N ARG A 7 4.78 17.99 -13.77
CA ARG A 7 5.99 17.18 -13.51
C ARG A 7 5.74 15.75 -13.97
N THR A 8 6.65 15.21 -14.77
CA THR A 8 6.65 13.82 -15.25
C THR A 8 7.64 12.93 -14.50
N THR A 9 8.46 13.51 -13.62
CA THR A 9 9.45 12.79 -12.80
C THR A 9 9.16 13.00 -11.31
N SER A 10 9.32 11.93 -10.54
CA SER A 10 9.17 11.94 -9.08
C SER A 10 10.32 12.72 -8.40
N PRO A 11 10.11 13.28 -7.19
CA PRO A 11 8.85 13.30 -6.43
C PRO A 11 7.82 14.28 -7.01
N PHE A 12 6.54 13.93 -6.94
CA PHE A 12 5.46 14.80 -7.39
C PHE A 12 5.12 15.87 -6.33
N ARG A 13 4.36 16.92 -6.69
CA ARG A 13 4.00 18.00 -5.74
C ARG A 13 3.08 17.55 -4.59
N TYR A 14 2.59 16.32 -4.62
CA TYR A 14 1.79 15.66 -3.58
C TYR A 14 2.08 14.17 -3.64
N ASP A 15 3.18 13.75 -2.99
CA ASP A 15 3.70 12.39 -3.05
C ASP A 15 3.76 11.78 -1.64
N ILE A 16 3.83 10.45 -1.58
CA ILE A 16 3.85 9.67 -0.34
C ILE A 16 5.22 8.97 -0.18
N VAL A 17 5.63 8.72 1.06
CA VAL A 17 6.93 8.08 1.35
C VAL A 17 6.89 6.57 1.13
N GLY A 18 5.76 5.93 1.44
CA GLY A 18 5.48 4.53 1.10
C GLY A 18 4.98 3.67 2.25
N SER A 19 5.39 3.91 3.50
CA SER A 19 4.88 3.11 4.63
C SER A 19 3.47 3.54 5.03
N PHE A 20 2.55 2.57 5.18
CA PHE A 20 1.18 2.80 5.64
C PHE A 20 0.86 2.05 6.94
N LEU A 21 -0.21 2.49 7.60
CA LEU A 21 -0.75 1.77 8.76
C LEU A 21 -1.26 0.40 8.33
N ARG A 22 -0.72 -0.66 8.96
CA ARG A 22 -1.13 -2.03 8.68
C ARG A 22 -2.63 -2.24 8.94
N PRO A 23 -3.39 -2.72 7.95
CA PRO A 23 -4.80 -3.05 8.12
C PRO A 23 -5.01 -4.07 9.23
N GLN A 24 -6.18 -4.03 9.87
CA GLN A 24 -6.53 -4.95 10.94
C GLN A 24 -6.45 -6.43 10.48
N LYS A 25 -6.93 -6.71 9.26
CA LYS A 25 -6.86 -8.03 8.62
C LYS A 25 -5.43 -8.56 8.50
N LEU A 26 -4.47 -7.71 8.16
CA LEU A 26 -3.06 -8.09 8.05
C LEU A 26 -2.44 -8.37 9.43
N LYS A 27 -2.78 -7.58 10.44
CA LYS A 27 -2.33 -7.82 11.82
C LYS A 27 -2.85 -9.16 12.35
N GLU A 28 -4.11 -9.48 12.07
CA GLU A 28 -4.73 -10.76 12.44
C GLU A 28 -4.06 -11.93 11.72
N ALA A 29 -3.85 -11.83 10.40
CA ALA A 29 -3.18 -12.87 9.63
C ALA A 29 -1.74 -13.13 10.14
N ARG A 30 -0.98 -12.08 10.45
CA ARG A 30 0.37 -12.23 11.03
C ARG A 30 0.34 -12.89 12.41
N ASN A 31 -0.64 -12.56 13.23
CA ASN A 31 -0.82 -13.20 14.52
C ASN A 31 -1.22 -14.67 14.36
N ASP A 32 -2.11 -15.00 13.43
CA ASP A 32 -2.53 -16.38 13.15
C ASP A 32 -1.40 -17.22 12.54
N PHE A 33 -0.53 -16.61 11.71
CA PHE A 33 0.68 -17.25 11.20
C PHE A 33 1.67 -17.53 12.33
N ALA A 34 1.91 -16.56 13.22
CA ALA A 34 2.77 -16.74 14.40
C ALA A 34 2.23 -17.82 15.36
N GLN A 35 0.92 -18.02 15.38
CA GLN A 35 0.25 -19.09 16.15
C GLN A 35 0.18 -20.43 15.39
N GLY A 36 0.66 -20.50 14.15
CA GLY A 36 0.66 -21.70 13.31
C GLY A 36 -0.73 -22.12 12.80
N LYS A 37 -1.71 -21.20 12.80
CA LYS A 37 -3.08 -21.46 12.32
C LYS A 37 -3.20 -21.38 10.80
N ILE A 38 -2.37 -20.55 10.18
CA ILE A 38 -2.29 -20.40 8.72
C ILE A 38 -0.88 -20.69 8.24
N ASN A 39 -0.76 -21.12 6.98
CA ASN A 39 0.53 -21.34 6.34
C ASN A 39 1.05 -20.03 5.70
N GLN A 40 2.29 -20.07 5.20
CA GLN A 40 2.92 -18.91 4.57
C GLN A 40 2.13 -18.43 3.33
N GLU A 41 1.56 -19.34 2.56
CA GLU A 41 0.82 -19.01 1.34
C GLU A 41 -0.46 -18.22 1.65
N GLN A 42 -1.18 -18.62 2.70
CA GLN A 42 -2.36 -17.93 3.20
C GLN A 42 -2.01 -16.54 3.75
N LEU A 43 -0.88 -16.39 4.45
CA LEU A 43 -0.39 -15.08 4.89
C LEU A 43 -0.10 -14.17 3.68
N THR A 44 0.63 -14.70 2.69
CA THR A 44 0.95 -13.98 1.45
C THR A 44 -0.31 -13.57 0.69
N GLU A 45 -1.35 -14.40 0.66
CA GLU A 45 -2.62 -14.06 0.02
C GLU A 45 -3.31 -12.87 0.71
N VAL A 46 -3.30 -12.83 2.05
CA VAL A 46 -3.84 -11.70 2.80
C VAL A 46 -3.01 -10.43 2.58
N GLU A 47 -1.69 -10.54 2.52
CA GLU A 47 -0.79 -9.42 2.20
C GLU A 47 -1.09 -8.86 0.81
N ASN A 48 -1.20 -9.72 -0.21
CA ASN A 48 -1.53 -9.32 -1.58
C ASN A 48 -2.90 -8.63 -1.68
N GLN A 49 -3.90 -9.12 -0.94
CA GLN A 49 -5.21 -8.48 -0.89
C GLN A 49 -5.12 -7.07 -0.28
N CYS A 50 -4.38 -6.92 0.82
CA CYS A 50 -4.19 -5.61 1.46
C CYS A 50 -3.44 -4.62 0.55
N ILE A 51 -2.40 -5.09 -0.15
CA ILE A 51 -1.64 -4.28 -1.10
C ILE A 51 -2.54 -3.83 -2.26
N THR A 52 -3.33 -4.73 -2.83
CA THR A 52 -4.26 -4.41 -3.92
C THR A 52 -5.30 -3.37 -3.47
N GLU A 53 -5.83 -3.50 -2.26
CA GLU A 53 -6.73 -2.50 -1.68
C GLU A 53 -6.07 -1.14 -1.45
N LEU A 54 -4.78 -1.12 -1.07
CA LEU A 54 -4.02 0.11 -0.91
C LEU A 54 -3.79 0.81 -2.25
N VAL A 55 -3.30 0.10 -3.26
CA VAL A 55 -3.06 0.63 -4.60
C VAL A 55 -4.34 1.26 -5.17
N ASN A 56 -5.49 0.57 -5.06
CA ASN A 56 -6.77 1.12 -5.50
C ASN A 56 -7.15 2.42 -4.78
N LYS A 57 -6.81 2.56 -3.49
CA LYS A 57 -7.05 3.81 -2.73
C LYS A 57 -6.11 4.93 -3.16
N GLU A 58 -4.85 4.61 -3.44
CA GLU A 58 -3.86 5.59 -3.91
C GLU A 58 -4.22 6.11 -5.32
N GLU A 59 -4.63 5.21 -6.22
CA GLU A 59 -5.15 5.59 -7.54
C GLU A 59 -6.40 6.47 -7.42
N ALA A 60 -7.37 6.07 -6.57
CA ALA A 60 -8.58 6.86 -6.34
C ALA A 60 -8.30 8.23 -5.69
N ALA A 61 -7.21 8.34 -4.92
CA ALA A 61 -6.74 9.61 -4.35
C ALA A 61 -6.01 10.50 -5.37
N GLY A 62 -5.74 10.00 -6.59
CA GLY A 62 -5.06 10.74 -7.64
C GLY A 62 -3.54 10.78 -7.48
N LEU A 63 -2.96 9.82 -6.75
CA LEU A 63 -1.51 9.70 -6.66
C LEU A 63 -0.93 9.16 -7.97
N ASN A 64 0.16 9.78 -8.42
CA ASN A 64 0.87 9.36 -9.64
C ASN A 64 1.89 8.23 -9.37
N ALA A 65 2.36 8.14 -8.12
CA ALA A 65 3.20 7.05 -7.64
C ALA A 65 2.43 6.31 -6.54
N VAL A 66 2.32 5.00 -6.69
CA VAL A 66 1.64 4.08 -5.76
C VAL A 66 2.68 3.23 -5.04
N THR A 67 2.34 2.73 -3.85
CA THR A 67 3.23 1.98 -2.97
C THR A 67 2.53 0.77 -2.39
N ASP A 68 3.30 -0.22 -1.94
CA ASP A 68 2.78 -1.44 -1.33
C ASP A 68 2.50 -1.29 0.19
N GLY A 69 2.75 -0.12 0.75
CA GLY A 69 2.50 0.14 2.17
C GLY A 69 3.53 -0.43 3.13
N GLU A 70 4.58 -1.10 2.63
CA GLU A 70 5.49 -1.95 3.42
C GLU A 70 4.74 -2.96 4.31
N PHE A 71 3.68 -3.53 3.74
CA PHE A 71 2.75 -4.39 4.47
C PHE A 71 3.42 -5.60 5.09
#